data_AF-A0A2B8AX84-F1
#
_entry.id   AF-A0A2B8AX84-F1
#
_cell.length_a   1.000
_cell.length_b   1.000
_cell.length_c   1.000
_cell.angle_alpha   90.00
_cell.angle_beta   90.00
_cell.angle_gamma   90.00
#
_symmetry.space_group_name_H-M   'P 1'
#
loop_
_entity.id
_entity.type
_entity.pdbx_description
1 polymer ?
#
loop_
_entity_poly.entity_id
_entity_poly.type
_entity_poly.pdbx_seq_one_letter_code
_entity_poly.pdbx_strand_id
1 'polypeptide(L)'
;MSTTTENAAPAKKRGAGLFQGLQKVGRSLQLPIAVLPAAGILLRLGQPDVFGADGLGWDKVAAVFASAGGAIFDNLPLLFCIGVAIGFAKKADGSTALAALVGFLVYKNVLTAFPVSEAQVKAGEDAAAVYHDPGVLGGILMGLLSAILWQRYHRTKLVDWLGFFNGRRLVPIIMAFVGTLFGVVFGLIWGPIGEGIHAFGEWMTGLGAAGAGLYGLINRALIPIGMHQFVNTVAWFELGSFNDAGTAVHGDINRFFAGDPTAGQFMTGFFPIMMFGLPAAALAIAHAARPERRKAVLGMMLSLALTSFVTGITEPIEFSFMFIAPLLYAVHAVLTALSMAVTWALGAHHGFTFSAGAIDYLLNWHLATKPWLIIPVGLVFAAVYYAVFRFAIAKFNLTTPGREPEEEVEDLTKA
;
A
#
# COMPACT_ATOMS: atom_id res chain seq x y z
N MET A 1 -27.31 34.28 41.95
CA MET A 1 -25.96 34.01 41.42
C MET A 1 -25.92 32.53 41.06
N SER A 2 -25.96 32.21 39.76
CA SER A 2 -25.89 30.83 39.27
C SER A 2 -24.43 30.50 38.99
N THR A 3 -23.85 29.59 39.77
CA THR A 3 -22.49 29.08 39.58
C THR A 3 -22.52 28.00 38.51
N THR A 4 -22.17 28.37 37.28
CA THR A 4 -21.84 27.43 36.22
C THR A 4 -20.56 26.69 36.60
N THR A 5 -20.69 25.41 36.93
CA THR A 5 -19.57 24.48 37.02
C THR A 5 -18.95 24.30 35.64
N GLU A 6 -17.74 24.83 35.44
CA GLU A 6 -16.92 24.52 34.27
C GLU A 6 -16.63 23.02 34.28
N ASN A 7 -17.13 22.30 33.28
CA ASN A 7 -16.76 20.91 33.03
C ASN A 7 -15.26 20.85 32.74
N ALA A 8 -14.52 20.19 33.63
CA ALA A 8 -13.10 19.93 33.45
C ALA A 8 -12.85 19.24 32.10
N ALA A 9 -11.91 19.78 31.31
CA ALA A 9 -11.52 19.21 30.02
C ALA A 9 -11.08 17.75 30.19
N PRO A 10 -11.52 16.82 29.33
CA PRO A 10 -11.19 15.41 29.48
C PRO A 10 -9.68 15.21 29.40
N ALA A 11 -9.11 14.56 30.42
CA ALA A 11 -7.70 14.23 30.49
C ALA A 11 -7.27 13.47 29.22
N LYS A 12 -6.26 13.98 28.51
CA LYS A 12 -5.65 13.30 27.35
C LYS A 12 -5.19 11.90 27.77
N LYS A 13 -5.94 10.86 27.37
CA LYS A 13 -5.54 9.46 27.57
C LYS A 13 -4.15 9.23 26.95
N ARG A 14 -3.16 8.84 27.77
CA ARG A 14 -1.83 8.41 27.32
C ARG A 14 -2.02 7.30 26.27
N GLY A 15 -1.58 7.53 25.03
CA GLY A 15 -1.72 6.60 23.90
C GLY A 15 -2.58 7.10 22.74
N ALA A 16 -3.53 8.01 22.98
CA ALA A 16 -4.39 8.56 21.92
C ALA A 16 -3.60 9.30 20.82
N GLY A 17 -2.51 9.97 21.21
CA GLY A 17 -1.63 10.68 20.27
C GLY A 17 -0.82 9.75 19.36
N LEU A 18 -0.37 8.60 19.88
CA LEU A 18 0.38 7.62 19.09
C LEU A 18 -0.54 6.95 18.06
N PHE A 19 -1.73 6.52 18.49
CA PHE A 19 -2.73 5.92 17.61
C PHE A 19 -3.15 6.85 16.47
N GLN A 20 -3.45 8.11 16.78
CA GLN A 20 -3.74 9.13 15.76
C GLN A 20 -2.55 9.41 14.84
N GLY A 21 -1.32 9.28 15.33
CA GLY A 21 -0.10 9.39 14.54
C GLY A 21 0.00 8.27 13.51
N LEU A 22 -0.16 7.02 13.95
CA LEU A 22 -0.10 5.82 13.09
C LEU A 22 -1.19 5.85 12.00
N GLN A 23 -2.42 6.24 12.35
CA GLN A 23 -3.49 6.41 11.36
C GLN A 23 -3.16 7.46 10.28
N LYS A 24 -2.51 8.56 10.67
CA LYS A 24 -2.07 9.59 9.71
C LYS A 24 -0.97 9.08 8.79
N VAL A 25 -0.01 8.35 9.32
CA VAL A 25 1.04 7.70 8.51
C VAL A 25 0.39 6.75 7.51
N GLY A 26 -0.48 5.85 7.96
CA GLY A 26 -1.20 4.91 7.10
C GLY A 26 -1.98 5.61 5.96
N ARG A 27 -2.75 6.65 6.28
CA ARG A 27 -3.48 7.43 5.26
C ARG A 27 -2.55 8.14 4.28
N SER A 28 -1.40 8.62 4.75
CA SER A 28 -0.44 9.34 3.89
C SER A 28 0.21 8.45 2.83
N LEU A 29 0.26 7.13 3.06
CA LEU A 29 0.80 6.14 2.12
C LEU A 29 -0.17 5.83 0.96
N GLN A 30 -1.46 6.16 1.07
CA GLN A 30 -2.45 5.85 0.03
C GLN A 30 -2.30 6.70 -1.24
N LEU A 31 -1.92 7.97 -1.08
CA LEU A 31 -1.81 8.92 -2.19
C LEU A 31 -0.84 8.46 -3.29
N PRO A 32 0.41 8.05 -3.00
CA PRO A 32 1.32 7.55 -4.03
C PRO A 32 0.85 6.20 -4.62
N ILE A 33 0.26 5.33 -3.80
CA ILE A 33 -0.23 4.01 -4.23
C ILE A 33 -1.37 4.14 -5.26
N ALA A 34 -2.19 5.18 -5.17
CA ALA A 34 -3.30 5.43 -6.10
C ALA A 34 -2.87 5.62 -7.57
N VAL A 35 -1.58 5.90 -7.83
CA VAL A 35 -1.05 6.06 -9.20
C VAL A 35 -0.61 4.72 -9.82
N LEU A 36 -0.38 3.69 -9.01
CA LEU A 36 0.07 2.37 -9.47
C LEU A 36 -0.84 1.68 -10.49
N PRO A 37 -2.19 1.73 -10.41
CA PRO A 37 -3.03 1.11 -11.44
C PRO A 37 -2.83 1.74 -12.82
N ALA A 38 -2.67 3.06 -12.88
CA ALA A 38 -2.37 3.75 -14.13
C ALA A 38 -0.98 3.32 -14.66
N ALA A 39 0.02 3.22 -13.78
CA ALA A 39 1.35 2.73 -14.14
C ALA A 39 1.32 1.31 -14.72
N GLY A 40 0.59 0.40 -14.08
CA GLY A 40 0.44 -0.99 -14.52
C GLY A 40 -0.24 -1.12 -15.87
N ILE A 41 -1.32 -0.37 -16.10
CA ILE A 41 -2.02 -0.34 -17.40
C ILE A 41 -1.08 0.18 -18.48
N LEU A 42 -0.39 1.30 -18.24
CA LEU A 42 0.56 1.86 -19.20
C LEU A 42 1.69 0.86 -19.51
N LEU A 43 2.30 0.26 -18.48
CA LEU A 43 3.35 -0.73 -18.66
C LEU A 43 2.86 -1.95 -19.43
N ARG A 44 1.62 -2.41 -19.17
CA ARG A 44 1.03 -3.57 -19.85
C ARG A 44 0.75 -3.31 -21.32
N LEU A 45 0.23 -2.12 -21.66
CA LEU A 45 0.06 -1.70 -23.05
C LEU A 45 1.40 -1.63 -23.81
N GLY A 46 2.50 -1.47 -23.08
CA GLY A 46 3.85 -1.44 -23.62
C GLY A 46 4.49 -2.80 -23.90
N GLN A 47 3.84 -3.91 -23.56
CA GLN A 47 4.42 -5.24 -23.72
C GLN A 47 4.42 -5.74 -25.19
N PRO A 48 5.37 -6.62 -25.56
CA PRO A 48 5.51 -7.14 -26.92
C PRO A 48 4.24 -7.78 -27.48
N ASP A 49 3.48 -8.47 -26.63
CA ASP A 49 2.28 -9.24 -26.98
C ASP A 49 1.00 -8.40 -27.09
N VAL A 50 1.05 -7.09 -26.76
CA VAL A 50 -0.10 -6.18 -26.85
C VAL A 50 0.08 -5.23 -28.03
N PHE A 51 0.88 -4.18 -27.86
CA PHE A 51 1.15 -3.23 -28.93
C PHE A 51 2.49 -3.49 -29.62
N GLY A 52 3.38 -4.33 -29.06
CA GLY A 52 4.68 -4.60 -29.67
C GLY A 52 4.63 -5.65 -30.78
N ALA A 53 5.82 -6.19 -31.08
CA ALA A 53 6.07 -7.07 -32.22
C ALA A 53 5.21 -8.34 -32.27
N ASP A 54 4.88 -8.92 -31.12
CA ASP A 54 4.11 -10.17 -31.00
C ASP A 54 2.59 -9.92 -30.94
N GLY A 55 2.17 -8.65 -30.83
CA GLY A 55 0.78 -8.21 -30.81
C GLY A 55 0.39 -7.47 -32.10
N LEU A 56 0.14 -6.16 -31.99
CA LEU A 56 -0.25 -5.32 -33.14
C LEU A 56 0.90 -4.88 -34.05
N GLY A 57 2.16 -5.16 -33.69
CA GLY A 57 3.34 -4.74 -34.45
C GLY A 57 3.61 -3.23 -34.39
N TRP A 58 3.08 -2.53 -33.39
CA TRP A 58 3.23 -1.09 -33.17
C TRP A 58 4.35 -0.80 -32.17
N ASP A 59 5.57 -1.24 -32.48
CA ASP A 59 6.71 -1.23 -31.54
C ASP A 59 6.99 0.13 -30.89
N LYS A 60 6.86 1.22 -31.65
CA LYS A 60 7.04 2.57 -31.10
C LYS A 60 5.94 2.94 -30.10
N VAL A 61 4.70 2.53 -30.35
CA VAL A 61 3.58 2.76 -29.43
C VAL A 61 3.80 1.95 -28.15
N ALA A 62 4.21 0.68 -28.29
CA ALA A 62 4.57 -0.16 -27.16
C ALA A 62 5.69 0.47 -26.31
N ALA A 63 6.78 0.93 -26.94
CA ALA A 63 7.88 1.59 -26.25
C ALA A 63 7.44 2.87 -25.51
N VAL A 64 6.55 3.67 -26.09
CA VAL A 64 5.98 4.86 -25.44
C VAL A 64 5.21 4.48 -24.17
N PHE A 65 4.34 3.46 -24.25
CA PHE A 65 3.56 2.99 -23.12
C PHE A 65 4.43 2.35 -22.02
N ALA A 66 5.40 1.52 -22.42
CA ALA A 66 6.36 0.91 -21.50
C ALA A 66 7.17 1.98 -20.75
N SER A 67 7.69 2.98 -21.46
CA SER A 67 8.44 4.09 -20.86
C SER A 67 7.58 4.95 -19.93
N ALA A 68 6.33 5.23 -20.32
CA ALA A 68 5.40 5.99 -19.49
C ALA A 68 5.04 5.27 -18.19
N GLY A 69 4.80 3.95 -18.25
CA GLY A 69 4.56 3.13 -17.06
C GLY A 69 5.81 3.02 -16.18
N GLY A 70 6.96 2.70 -16.79
CA GLY A 70 8.25 2.59 -16.12
C GLY A 70 8.64 3.84 -15.35
N ALA A 71 8.40 5.03 -15.92
CA ALA A 71 8.69 6.30 -15.26
C ALA A 71 8.04 6.44 -13.86
N ILE A 72 6.88 5.82 -13.64
CA ILE A 72 6.21 5.82 -12.32
C ILE A 72 6.91 4.84 -11.38
N PHE A 73 7.22 3.61 -11.83
CA PHE A 73 7.90 2.59 -11.03
C PHE A 73 9.32 3.03 -10.64
N ASP A 74 10.08 3.59 -11.58
CA ASP A 74 11.47 4.05 -11.38
C ASP A 74 11.57 5.21 -10.38
N ASN A 75 10.47 5.91 -10.14
CA ASN A 75 10.39 7.07 -9.25
C ASN A 75 9.51 6.82 -8.02
N LEU A 76 9.18 5.57 -7.69
CA LEU A 76 8.35 5.23 -6.53
C LEU A 76 8.84 5.84 -5.22
N PRO A 77 10.15 5.76 -4.86
CA PRO A 77 10.65 6.40 -3.64
C PRO A 77 10.33 7.90 -3.56
N LEU A 78 10.44 8.62 -4.68
CA LEU A 78 10.15 10.05 -4.74
C LEU A 78 8.64 10.32 -4.61
N LEU A 79 7.81 9.52 -5.29
CA LEU A 79 6.35 9.62 -5.20
C LEU A 79 5.88 9.37 -3.77
N PHE A 80 6.45 8.37 -3.08
CA PHE A 80 6.20 8.12 -1.66
C PHE A 80 6.67 9.27 -0.78
N CYS A 81 7.86 9.85 -1.02
CA CYS A 81 8.35 11.01 -0.28
C CYS A 81 7.36 12.19 -0.35
N ILE A 82 6.94 12.56 -1.57
CA ILE A 82 6.00 13.68 -1.77
C ILE A 82 4.63 13.33 -1.20
N GLY A 83 4.11 12.14 -1.52
CA GLY A 83 2.77 11.71 -1.10
C GLY A 83 2.62 11.63 0.41
N VAL A 84 3.62 11.06 1.10
CA VAL A 84 3.66 11.00 2.56
C VAL A 84 3.78 12.40 3.16
N ALA A 85 4.62 13.28 2.59
CA ALA A 85 4.76 14.64 3.09
C ALA A 85 3.43 15.42 3.04
N ILE A 86 2.70 15.30 1.94
CA ILE A 86 1.38 15.93 1.75
C ILE A 86 0.35 15.30 2.69
N GLY A 87 0.27 13.97 2.73
CA GLY A 87 -0.74 13.25 3.50
C GLY A 87 -0.57 13.35 5.02
N PHE A 88 0.68 13.52 5.50
CA PHE A 88 0.97 13.63 6.92
C PHE A 88 0.80 15.07 7.46
N ALA A 89 1.08 16.09 6.64
CA ALA A 89 1.00 17.48 7.06
C ALA A 89 -0.46 17.94 7.24
N LYS A 90 -0.78 18.52 8.41
CA LYS A 90 -2.16 18.96 8.76
C LYS A 90 -2.77 20.01 7.83
N LYS A 91 -1.93 20.81 7.16
CA LYS A 91 -2.31 21.90 6.25
C LYS A 91 -1.34 21.99 5.09
N ALA A 92 -1.07 20.85 4.45
CA ALA A 92 -0.15 20.78 3.33
C ALA A 92 -0.51 21.83 2.27
N ASP A 93 0.50 22.49 1.73
CA ASP A 93 0.39 23.29 0.50
C ASP A 93 1.54 22.92 -0.44
N GLY A 94 1.59 23.54 -1.62
CA GLY A 94 2.63 23.23 -2.62
C GLY A 94 4.07 23.34 -2.09
N SER A 95 4.30 24.14 -1.05
CA SER A 95 5.64 24.25 -0.45
C SER A 95 6.04 23.03 0.38
N THR A 96 5.08 22.26 0.91
CA THR A 96 5.34 20.97 1.58
C THR A 96 5.89 19.95 0.58
N ALA A 97 5.28 19.86 -0.59
CA ALA A 97 5.73 18.98 -1.68
C ALA A 97 7.11 19.40 -2.21
N LEU A 98 7.32 20.71 -2.43
CA LEU A 98 8.61 21.23 -2.86
C LEU A 98 9.73 20.93 -1.85
N ALA A 99 9.46 21.08 -0.55
CA ALA A 99 10.44 20.75 0.49
C ALA A 99 10.80 19.26 0.51
N ALA A 100 9.81 18.38 0.31
CA ALA A 100 10.02 16.94 0.23
C ALA A 100 10.87 16.57 -1.00
N LEU A 101 10.53 17.12 -2.17
CA LEU A 101 11.28 16.93 -3.41
C LEU A 101 12.74 17.37 -3.27
N VAL A 102 12.99 18.59 -2.78
CA VAL A 102 14.35 19.11 -2.60
C VAL A 102 15.16 18.24 -1.65
N GLY A 103 14.59 17.90 -0.48
CA GLY A 103 15.27 17.03 0.48
C GLY A 103 15.59 15.65 -0.11
N PHE A 104 14.65 15.04 -0.83
CA PHE A 104 14.84 13.73 -1.45
C PHE A 104 15.89 13.73 -2.55
N LEU A 105 15.90 14.73 -3.44
CA LEU A 105 16.89 14.81 -4.51
C LEU A 105 18.31 14.97 -3.94
N VAL A 106 18.48 15.79 -2.90
CA VAL A 106 19.77 15.92 -2.22
C VAL A 106 20.16 14.62 -1.54
N TYR A 107 19.24 14.01 -0.78
CA TYR A 107 19.44 12.71 -0.14
C TYR A 107 19.88 11.63 -1.14
N LYS A 108 19.15 11.46 -2.25
CA LYS A 108 19.43 10.46 -3.29
C LYS A 108 20.80 10.68 -3.92
N ASN A 109 21.16 11.94 -4.21
CA ASN A 109 22.48 12.25 -4.77
C ASN A 109 23.62 12.08 -3.74
N VAL A 110 23.37 12.26 -2.45
CA VAL A 110 24.40 12.06 -1.44
C VAL A 110 24.70 10.58 -1.22
N LEU A 111 23.71 9.68 -1.40
CA LEU A 111 23.96 8.24 -1.37
C LEU A 111 24.97 7.79 -2.43
N THR A 112 25.04 8.46 -3.58
CA THR A 112 26.02 8.12 -4.63
C THR A 112 27.47 8.47 -4.26
N ALA A 113 27.69 9.21 -3.17
CA ALA A 113 29.01 9.43 -2.61
C ALA A 113 29.54 8.22 -1.79
N PHE A 114 28.70 7.20 -1.57
CA PHE A 114 29.01 5.99 -0.79
C PHE A 114 28.78 4.72 -1.62
N PRO A 115 29.60 4.45 -2.66
CA PRO A 115 29.49 3.22 -3.44
C PRO A 115 29.86 1.99 -2.61
N VAL A 116 29.07 0.93 -2.75
CA VAL A 116 29.34 -0.41 -2.21
C VAL A 116 30.34 -1.15 -3.10
N SER A 117 30.18 -1.01 -4.41
CA SER A 117 31.15 -1.41 -5.41
C SER A 117 31.37 -0.29 -6.40
N GLU A 118 32.64 0.03 -6.66
CA GLU A 118 33.00 1.03 -7.68
C GLU A 118 32.66 0.53 -9.08
N ALA A 119 32.42 1.48 -9.99
CA ALA A 119 32.22 1.16 -11.40
C ALA A 119 33.49 0.50 -11.96
N GLN A 120 33.33 -0.63 -12.66
CA GLN A 120 34.45 -1.37 -13.26
C GLN A 120 34.24 -1.48 -14.76
N VAL A 121 35.25 -1.09 -15.54
CA VAL A 121 35.30 -1.40 -16.97
C VAL A 121 36.03 -2.74 -17.12
N LYS A 122 35.30 -3.82 -17.40
CA LYS A 122 35.90 -5.14 -17.66
C LYS A 122 35.60 -5.57 -19.09
N ALA A 123 36.65 -5.69 -19.90
CA ALA A 123 36.63 -6.35 -21.21
C ALA A 123 35.46 -5.95 -22.15
N GLY A 124 35.02 -4.69 -22.14
CA GLY A 124 33.94 -4.19 -23.01
C GLY A 124 32.55 -4.14 -22.37
N GLU A 125 32.40 -4.58 -21.11
CA GLU A 125 31.19 -4.36 -20.31
C GLU A 125 31.49 -3.35 -19.20
N ASP A 126 30.74 -2.24 -19.21
CA ASP A 126 30.76 -1.22 -18.17
C ASP A 126 29.85 -1.69 -17.02
N ALA A 127 30.44 -2.14 -15.91
CA ALA A 127 29.70 -2.44 -14.69
C ALA A 127 29.47 -1.13 -13.92
N ALA A 128 28.20 -0.74 -13.76
CA ALA A 128 27.83 0.44 -12.98
C ALA A 128 28.17 0.28 -11.49
N ALA A 129 28.40 1.41 -10.81
CA ALA A 129 28.58 1.42 -9.37
C ALA A 129 27.27 1.02 -8.67
N VAL A 130 27.39 0.22 -7.61
CA VAL A 130 26.26 -0.24 -6.79
C VAL A 130 26.25 0.56 -5.50
N TYR A 131 25.06 0.99 -5.07
CA TYR A 131 24.86 1.81 -3.89
C TYR A 131 23.89 1.12 -2.93
N HIS A 132 24.03 1.40 -1.65
CA HIS A 132 23.00 1.11 -0.67
C HIS A 132 21.83 2.08 -0.89
N ASP A 133 20.78 1.61 -1.57
CA ASP A 133 19.55 2.38 -1.77
C ASP A 133 18.44 1.89 -0.82
N PRO A 134 17.98 2.73 0.11
CA PRO A 134 16.84 2.44 0.98
C PRO A 134 15.47 2.47 0.29
N GLY A 135 15.42 2.72 -1.02
CA GLY A 135 14.24 2.55 -1.83
C GLY A 135 13.03 3.33 -1.31
N VAL A 136 11.88 2.67 -1.25
CA VAL A 136 10.62 3.29 -0.86
C VAL A 136 10.65 3.69 0.62
N LEU A 137 11.36 2.94 1.47
CA LEU A 137 11.54 3.27 2.88
C LEU A 137 12.26 4.60 3.07
N GLY A 138 13.35 4.84 2.33
CA GLY A 138 14.05 6.12 2.33
C GLY A 138 13.14 7.27 1.91
N GLY A 139 12.31 7.04 0.88
CA GLY A 139 11.27 7.96 0.44
C GLY A 139 10.28 8.34 1.56
N ILE A 140 9.69 7.35 2.23
CA ILE A 140 8.73 7.56 3.32
C ILE A 140 9.34 8.38 4.46
N LEU A 141 10.56 8.04 4.88
CA LEU A 141 11.24 8.73 5.99
C LEU A 141 11.51 10.20 5.64
N MET A 142 12.00 10.46 4.44
CA MET A 142 12.21 11.84 3.95
C MET A 142 10.90 12.62 3.85
N GLY A 143 9.81 11.95 3.43
CA GLY A 143 8.47 12.54 3.39
C GLY A 143 7.95 12.93 4.78
N LEU A 144 8.08 12.03 5.77
CA LEU A 144 7.68 12.31 7.15
C LEU A 144 8.49 13.46 7.76
N LEU A 145 9.81 13.47 7.55
CA LEU A 145 10.68 14.56 8.01
C LEU A 145 10.29 15.89 7.38
N SER A 146 10.04 15.91 6.07
CA SER A 146 9.57 17.09 5.37
C SER A 146 8.27 17.62 5.98
N ALA A 147 7.28 16.76 6.23
CA ALA A 147 6.02 17.18 6.85
C ALA A 147 6.22 17.71 8.29
N ILE A 148 7.06 17.07 9.09
CA ILE A 148 7.35 17.50 10.47
C ILE A 148 8.04 18.88 10.47
N LEU A 149 9.08 19.03 9.67
CA LEU A 149 9.87 20.27 9.58
C LEU A 149 9.06 21.40 8.95
N TRP A 150 8.24 21.10 7.95
CA TRP A 150 7.32 22.07 7.36
C TRP A 150 6.34 22.60 8.40
N GLN A 151 5.66 21.71 9.14
CA GLN A 151 4.71 22.14 10.17
C GLN A 151 5.37 22.99 11.25
N ARG A 152 6.63 22.70 11.60
CA ARG A 152 7.39 23.46 12.59
C ARG A 152 7.87 24.81 12.06
N TYR A 153 8.40 24.87 10.83
CA TYR A 153 9.17 26.01 10.36
C TYR A 153 8.50 26.88 9.29
N HIS A 154 7.36 26.48 8.71
CA HIS A 154 6.70 27.21 7.61
C HIS A 154 6.25 28.65 7.94
N ARG A 155 6.26 29.06 9.21
CA ARG A 155 5.92 30.44 9.66
C ARG A 155 7.08 31.14 10.37
N THR A 156 8.28 30.56 10.35
CA THR A 156 9.45 31.11 11.04
C THR A 156 9.87 32.43 10.38
N LYS A 157 10.20 33.41 11.22
CA LYS A 157 10.83 34.67 10.80
C LYS A 157 12.31 34.65 11.22
N LEU A 158 13.17 34.90 10.26
CA LEU A 158 14.61 35.10 10.41
C LEU A 158 14.91 36.59 10.59
N VAL A 159 16.18 36.87 10.88
CA VAL A 159 16.74 38.23 10.93
C VAL A 159 16.59 38.96 9.59
N ASP A 160 16.53 40.29 9.61
CA ASP A 160 16.06 41.12 8.49
C ASP A 160 16.82 40.87 7.16
N TRP A 161 18.14 40.68 7.22
CA TRP A 161 18.95 40.42 6.03
C TRP A 161 18.69 39.03 5.41
N LEU A 162 18.17 38.07 6.19
CA LEU A 162 17.71 36.75 5.72
C LEU A 162 16.21 36.73 5.41
N GLY A 163 15.54 37.89 5.42
CA GLY A 163 14.09 37.99 5.30
C GLY A 163 13.50 37.36 4.04
N PHE A 164 14.28 37.25 2.96
CA PHE A 164 13.90 36.56 1.72
C PHE A 164 13.55 35.08 1.95
N PHE A 165 14.21 34.42 2.90
CA PHE A 165 14.04 33.00 3.19
C PHE A 165 12.94 32.72 4.22
N ASN A 166 12.20 33.74 4.67
CA ASN A 166 11.19 33.56 5.72
C ASN A 166 10.07 32.58 5.36
N GLY A 167 9.51 31.97 6.41
CA GLY A 167 8.34 31.13 6.35
C GLY A 167 8.54 29.89 5.49
N ARG A 168 7.69 29.72 4.47
CA ARG A 168 7.64 28.52 3.62
C ARG A 168 8.91 28.29 2.81
N ARG A 169 9.63 29.36 2.44
CA ARG A 169 10.87 29.28 1.65
C ARG A 169 12.03 28.71 2.46
N LEU A 170 12.00 28.84 3.78
CA LEU A 170 13.00 28.27 4.69
C LEU A 170 13.01 26.75 4.64
N VAL A 171 11.82 26.14 4.50
CA VAL A 171 11.66 24.70 4.71
C VAL A 171 12.41 23.88 3.65
N PRO A 172 12.33 24.15 2.33
CA PRO A 172 13.16 23.47 1.34
C PRO A 172 14.67 23.61 1.61
N ILE A 173 15.12 24.75 2.12
CA ILE A 173 16.54 24.98 2.45
C ILE A 173 16.96 24.09 3.61
N ILE A 174 16.17 24.06 4.68
CA ILE A 174 16.38 23.13 5.80
C ILE A 174 16.39 21.69 5.28
N MET A 175 15.45 21.34 4.41
CA MET A 175 15.36 19.99 3.84
C MET A 175 16.57 19.61 2.99
N ALA A 176 17.22 20.55 2.31
CA ALA A 176 18.48 20.25 1.61
C ALA A 176 19.56 19.80 2.60
N PHE A 177 19.77 20.52 3.71
CA PHE A 177 20.75 20.13 4.73
C PHE A 177 20.36 18.83 5.46
N VAL A 178 19.07 18.64 5.73
CA VAL A 178 18.55 17.39 6.31
C VAL A 178 18.76 16.24 5.35
N GLY A 179 18.51 16.43 4.05
CA GLY A 179 18.78 15.46 3.00
C GLY A 179 20.26 15.08 2.92
N THR A 180 21.17 16.05 3.03
CA THR A 180 22.61 15.79 3.11
C THR A 180 22.95 14.95 4.33
N LEU A 181 22.48 15.35 5.51
CA LEU A 181 22.75 14.62 6.76
C LEU A 181 22.20 13.20 6.69
N PHE A 182 20.95 13.03 6.24
CA PHE A 182 20.32 11.72 6.11
C PHE A 182 21.01 10.86 5.05
N GLY A 183 21.43 11.43 3.92
CA GLY A 183 22.18 10.71 2.89
C GLY A 183 23.50 10.18 3.43
N VAL A 184 24.24 10.96 4.22
CA VAL A 184 25.46 10.49 4.89
C VAL A 184 25.15 9.39 5.92
N VAL A 185 24.13 9.59 6.75
CA VAL A 185 23.75 8.60 7.78
C VAL A 185 23.35 7.27 7.15
N PHE A 186 22.52 7.29 6.11
CA PHE A 186 22.11 6.07 5.41
C PHE A 186 23.25 5.48 4.59
N GLY A 187 24.05 6.29 3.90
CA GLY A 187 25.24 5.81 3.19
C GLY A 187 26.22 5.03 4.08
N LEU A 188 26.33 5.40 5.37
CA LEU A 188 27.22 4.73 6.32
C LEU A 188 26.57 3.55 7.07
N ILE A 189 25.28 3.63 7.39
CA ILE A 189 24.61 2.70 8.33
C ILE A 189 23.63 1.76 7.62
N TRP A 190 23.23 2.04 6.37
CA TRP A 190 22.20 1.24 5.70
C TRP A 190 22.64 -0.19 5.42
N GLY A 191 23.92 -0.48 5.18
CA GLY A 191 24.40 -1.85 4.92
C GLY A 191 23.90 -2.88 5.96
N PRO A 192 24.25 -2.74 7.25
CA PRO A 192 23.75 -3.62 8.30
C PRO A 192 22.21 -3.65 8.46
N ILE A 193 21.53 -2.51 8.22
CA ILE A 193 20.08 -2.43 8.29
C ILE A 193 19.44 -3.23 7.14
N GLY A 194 19.96 -3.05 5.92
CA GLY A 194 19.55 -3.74 4.72
C GLY A 194 19.78 -5.25 4.84
N GLU A 195 20.92 -5.69 5.37
CA GLU A 195 21.17 -7.10 5.68
C GLU A 195 20.17 -7.66 6.70
N GLY A 196 19.83 -6.87 7.74
CA GLY A 196 18.81 -7.26 8.71
C GLY A 196 17.42 -7.41 8.09
N ILE A 197 17.02 -6.47 7.23
CA ILE A 197 15.76 -6.54 6.48
C ILE A 197 15.78 -7.73 5.51
N HIS A 198 16.90 -7.97 4.84
CA HIS A 198 17.09 -9.09 3.93
C HIS A 198 16.95 -10.43 4.65
N ALA A 199 17.66 -10.62 5.76
CA ALA A 199 17.59 -11.84 6.58
C ALA A 199 16.18 -12.06 7.15
N PHE A 200 15.51 -10.99 7.57
CA PHE A 200 14.11 -11.07 7.98
C PHE A 200 13.18 -11.43 6.81
N GLY A 201 13.46 -10.90 5.62
CA GLY A 201 12.79 -11.24 4.37
C GLY A 201 12.95 -12.71 4.03
N GLU A 202 14.18 -13.23 4.01
CA GLU A 202 14.48 -14.65 3.78
C GLU A 202 13.81 -15.56 4.82
N TRP A 203 13.81 -15.16 6.08
CA TRP A 203 13.10 -15.88 7.13
C TRP A 203 11.59 -15.92 6.83
N MET A 204 10.98 -14.78 6.50
CA MET A 204 9.54 -14.69 6.23
C MET A 204 9.15 -15.45 4.97
N THR A 205 9.93 -15.34 3.90
CA THR A 205 9.67 -16.05 2.64
C THR A 205 9.91 -17.55 2.79
N GLY A 206 10.95 -17.94 3.56
CA GLY A 206 11.30 -19.32 3.87
C GLY A 206 10.24 -20.10 4.67
N LEU A 207 9.34 -19.40 5.38
CA LEU A 207 8.16 -20.04 6.01
C LEU A 207 7.13 -20.55 4.98
N GLY A 208 7.29 -20.24 3.69
CA GLY A 208 6.42 -20.68 2.62
C GLY A 208 4.96 -20.31 2.84
N ALA A 209 4.07 -21.31 2.83
CA ALA A 209 2.63 -21.10 2.99
C ALA A 209 2.29 -20.48 4.37
N ALA A 210 3.02 -20.85 5.42
CA ALA A 210 2.83 -20.26 6.74
C ALA A 210 3.24 -18.79 6.75
N GLY A 211 4.31 -18.43 6.03
CA GLY A 211 4.76 -17.05 5.87
C GLY A 211 3.73 -16.18 5.14
N ALA A 212 3.19 -16.67 4.03
CA ALA A 212 2.12 -16.01 3.28
C ALA A 212 0.88 -15.79 4.16
N GLY A 213 0.48 -16.80 4.93
CA GLY A 213 -0.65 -16.70 5.86
C GLY A 213 -0.42 -15.71 6.99
N LEU A 214 0.76 -15.75 7.63
CA LEU A 214 1.12 -14.82 8.69
C LEU A 214 1.10 -13.36 8.19
N TYR A 215 1.65 -13.12 7.00
CA TYR A 215 1.58 -11.83 6.35
C TYR A 215 0.12 -11.39 6.14
N GLY A 216 -0.75 -12.25 5.59
CA GLY A 216 -2.17 -11.93 5.39
C GLY A 216 -2.89 -11.57 6.69
N LEU A 217 -2.59 -12.28 7.78
CA LEU A 217 -3.15 -12.02 9.11
C LEU A 217 -2.71 -10.65 9.65
N ILE A 218 -1.39 -10.38 9.63
CA ILE A 218 -0.82 -9.10 10.09
C ILE A 218 -1.38 -7.96 9.25
N ASN A 219 -1.45 -8.15 7.94
CA ASN A 219 -1.97 -7.16 7.00
C ASN A 219 -3.38 -6.72 7.39
N ARG A 220 -4.32 -7.66 7.54
CA ARG A 220 -5.70 -7.34 7.92
C ARG A 220 -5.76 -6.77 9.34
N ALA A 221 -5.03 -7.34 10.31
CA ALA A 221 -5.03 -6.83 11.69
C ALA A 221 -4.62 -5.34 11.80
N LEU A 222 -3.81 -4.83 10.87
CA LEU A 222 -3.31 -3.45 10.87
C LEU A 222 -4.15 -2.46 10.06
N ILE A 223 -5.22 -2.89 9.37
CA ILE A 223 -6.11 -1.97 8.64
C ILE A 223 -6.81 -0.94 9.54
N PRO A 224 -7.35 -1.29 10.73
CA PRO A 224 -8.03 -0.31 11.58
C PRO A 224 -7.18 0.90 11.97
N ILE A 225 -5.84 0.74 11.92
CA ILE A 225 -4.87 1.80 12.20
C ILE A 225 -4.11 2.27 10.97
N GLY A 226 -4.46 1.79 9.77
CA GLY A 226 -3.83 2.16 8.51
C GLY A 226 -2.40 1.61 8.31
N MET A 227 -1.84 0.89 9.28
CA MET A 227 -0.44 0.44 9.25
C MET A 227 -0.19 -0.76 8.32
N HIS A 228 -1.25 -1.37 7.78
CA HIS A 228 -1.14 -2.38 6.73
C HIS A 228 -0.37 -1.86 5.51
N GLN A 229 -0.47 -0.56 5.19
CA GLN A 229 0.26 0.05 4.08
C GLN A 229 1.78 0.03 4.31
N PHE A 230 2.24 0.17 5.55
CA PHE A 230 3.66 0.04 5.87
C PHE A 230 4.15 -1.40 5.66
N VAL A 231 3.37 -2.38 6.13
CA VAL A 231 3.70 -3.80 5.95
C VAL A 231 3.67 -4.19 4.47
N ASN A 232 2.68 -3.68 3.71
CA ASN A 232 2.63 -3.79 2.26
C ASN A 232 3.90 -3.24 1.62
N THR A 233 4.29 -2.00 1.96
CA THR A 233 5.47 -1.37 1.36
C THR A 233 6.72 -2.23 1.56
N VAL A 234 6.94 -2.73 2.78
CA VAL A 234 8.09 -3.59 3.08
C VAL A 234 7.99 -4.90 2.29
N ALA A 235 6.87 -5.61 2.37
CA ALA A 235 6.72 -6.90 1.70
C ALA A 235 6.82 -6.82 0.17
N TRP A 236 6.22 -5.78 -0.41
CA TRP A 236 6.08 -5.65 -1.85
C TRP A 236 7.27 -4.98 -2.53
N PHE A 237 8.02 -4.13 -1.83
CA PHE A 237 9.13 -3.37 -2.44
C PHE A 237 10.51 -3.65 -1.84
N GLU A 238 10.59 -4.34 -0.69
CA GLU A 238 11.88 -4.54 0.01
C GLU A 238 12.17 -6.02 0.29
N LEU A 239 11.16 -6.85 0.60
CA LEU A 239 11.41 -8.25 0.99
C LEU A 239 11.71 -9.16 -0.21
N GLY A 240 12.76 -9.97 -0.05
CA GLY A 240 13.24 -10.91 -1.05
C GLY A 240 14.15 -10.25 -2.09
N SER A 241 14.92 -11.07 -2.81
CA SER A 241 15.84 -10.63 -3.84
C SER A 241 15.76 -11.53 -5.06
N PHE A 242 15.78 -10.94 -6.24
CA PHE A 242 15.93 -11.62 -7.52
C PHE A 242 17.01 -10.91 -8.34
N ASN A 243 17.91 -11.66 -8.96
CA ASN A 243 18.91 -11.09 -9.85
C ASN A 243 18.40 -11.13 -11.28
N ASP A 244 18.05 -9.96 -11.83
CA ASP A 244 17.66 -9.80 -13.22
C ASP A 244 18.82 -9.19 -14.01
N ALA A 245 19.42 -9.99 -14.91
CA ALA A 245 20.53 -9.58 -15.78
C ALA A 245 21.69 -8.84 -15.06
N GLY A 246 21.99 -9.21 -13.81
CA GLY A 246 23.06 -8.60 -12.99
C GLY A 246 22.61 -7.43 -12.12
N THR A 247 21.34 -7.03 -12.18
CA THR A 247 20.73 -6.04 -11.28
C THR A 247 19.90 -6.74 -10.21
N ALA A 248 20.13 -6.41 -8.95
CA ALA A 248 19.32 -6.92 -7.84
C ALA A 248 17.97 -6.20 -7.79
N VAL A 249 16.88 -6.96 -7.85
CA VAL A 249 15.50 -6.51 -7.74
C VAL A 249 14.93 -6.98 -6.40
N HIS A 250 14.39 -6.05 -5.62
CA HIS A 250 13.85 -6.32 -4.29
C HIS A 250 12.33 -6.10 -4.23
N GLY A 251 11.68 -6.87 -3.35
CA GLY A 251 10.24 -6.78 -3.11
C GLY A 251 9.41 -7.68 -4.02
N ASP A 252 8.34 -8.24 -3.46
CA ASP A 252 7.50 -9.23 -4.13
C ASP A 252 6.86 -8.71 -5.44
N ILE A 253 6.46 -7.43 -5.49
CA ILE A 253 5.91 -6.80 -6.71
C ILE A 253 6.99 -6.72 -7.79
N ASN A 254 8.13 -6.12 -7.47
CA ASN A 254 9.16 -5.86 -8.47
C ASN A 254 9.76 -7.18 -8.99
N ARG A 255 9.97 -8.16 -8.11
CA ARG A 255 10.43 -9.51 -8.48
C ARG A 255 9.45 -10.19 -9.44
N PHE A 256 8.14 -10.11 -9.18
CA PHE A 256 7.12 -10.68 -10.07
C PHE A 256 7.17 -10.05 -11.47
N PHE A 257 7.29 -8.72 -11.57
CA PHE A 257 7.37 -8.03 -12.85
C PHE A 257 8.73 -8.19 -13.55
N ALA A 258 9.80 -8.51 -12.82
CA ALA A 258 11.09 -8.95 -13.37
C ALA A 258 11.08 -10.42 -13.83
N GLY A 259 9.95 -11.13 -13.71
CA GLY A 259 9.79 -12.51 -14.19
C GLY A 259 10.26 -13.59 -13.21
N ASP A 260 10.43 -13.28 -11.92
CA ASP A 260 10.78 -14.27 -10.90
C ASP A 260 9.62 -15.26 -10.69
N PRO A 261 9.78 -16.56 -11.04
CA PRO A 261 8.72 -17.57 -10.87
C PRO A 261 8.43 -17.90 -9.40
N THR A 262 9.24 -17.40 -8.46
CA THR A 262 9.09 -17.58 -7.01
C THR A 262 8.57 -16.33 -6.30
N ALA A 263 8.14 -15.31 -7.04
CA ALA A 263 7.48 -14.13 -6.50
C ALA A 263 5.95 -14.32 -6.39
N GLY A 264 5.28 -13.43 -5.67
CA GLY A 264 3.83 -13.43 -5.46
C GLY A 264 3.38 -14.04 -4.13
N GLN A 265 4.30 -14.33 -3.20
CA GLN A 265 4.02 -14.92 -1.90
C GLN A 265 3.15 -14.04 -1.01
N PHE A 266 3.36 -12.74 -1.07
CA PHE A 266 2.64 -11.71 -0.31
C PHE A 266 1.55 -11.04 -1.15
N MET A 267 1.17 -11.65 -2.28
CA MET A 267 0.26 -11.08 -3.26
C MET A 267 -0.88 -12.02 -3.66
N THR A 268 -0.57 -13.27 -3.99
CA THR A 268 -1.52 -14.17 -4.68
C THR A 268 -2.81 -14.42 -3.90
N GLY A 269 -2.72 -14.59 -2.58
CA GLY A 269 -3.90 -14.87 -1.75
C GLY A 269 -4.87 -13.70 -1.56
N PHE A 270 -4.55 -12.52 -2.08
CA PHE A 270 -5.53 -11.43 -2.11
C PHE A 270 -6.59 -11.65 -3.19
N PHE A 271 -6.25 -12.26 -4.34
CA PHE A 271 -7.19 -12.46 -5.45
C PHE A 271 -8.44 -13.27 -5.04
N PRO A 272 -8.35 -14.44 -4.37
CA PRO A 272 -9.53 -15.18 -3.94
C PRO A 272 -10.43 -14.38 -2.98
N ILE A 273 -9.85 -13.51 -2.15
CA ILE A 273 -10.59 -12.70 -1.19
C ILE A 273 -11.29 -11.55 -1.89
N MET A 274 -10.56 -10.77 -2.70
CA MET A 274 -11.06 -9.54 -3.31
C MET A 274 -12.05 -9.81 -4.44
N MET A 275 -11.81 -10.86 -5.24
CA MET A 275 -12.67 -11.24 -6.34
C MET A 275 -13.85 -12.13 -5.91
N PHE A 276 -13.77 -12.83 -4.79
CA PHE A 276 -14.80 -13.83 -4.46
C PHE A 276 -15.27 -13.76 -3.01
N GLY A 277 -14.36 -13.79 -2.03
CA GLY A 277 -14.69 -13.78 -0.60
C GLY A 277 -15.50 -12.55 -0.17
N LEU A 278 -14.99 -11.34 -0.42
CA LEU A 278 -15.64 -10.08 -0.05
C LEU A 278 -16.94 -9.81 -0.83
N PRO A 279 -17.03 -10.06 -2.14
CA PRO A 279 -18.33 -10.06 -2.84
C PRO A 279 -19.37 -11.00 -2.20
N ALA A 280 -18.96 -12.19 -1.78
CA ALA A 280 -19.84 -13.14 -1.09
C ALA A 280 -20.22 -12.65 0.32
N ALA A 281 -19.31 -11.99 1.03
CA ALA A 281 -19.57 -11.34 2.31
C ALA A 281 -20.61 -10.21 2.16
N ALA A 282 -20.45 -9.37 1.14
CA ALA A 282 -21.36 -8.28 0.83
C ALA A 282 -22.78 -8.81 0.52
N LEU A 283 -22.87 -9.92 -0.22
CA LEU A 283 -24.14 -10.61 -0.45
C LEU A 283 -24.75 -11.17 0.85
N ALA A 284 -23.94 -11.76 1.73
CA ALA A 284 -24.41 -12.27 3.02
C ALA A 284 -24.96 -11.16 3.92
N ILE A 285 -24.28 -9.99 3.96
CA ILE A 285 -24.73 -8.78 4.66
C ILE A 285 -26.07 -8.30 4.07
N ALA A 286 -26.15 -8.16 2.75
CA ALA A 286 -27.38 -7.73 2.07
C ALA A 286 -28.56 -8.65 2.36
N HIS A 287 -28.36 -9.96 2.30
CA HIS A 287 -29.43 -10.91 2.64
C HIS A 287 -29.82 -10.84 4.12
N ALA A 288 -28.91 -10.44 5.01
CA ALA A 288 -29.15 -10.40 6.45
C ALA A 288 -29.83 -9.10 6.90
N ALA A 289 -29.91 -8.09 6.03
CA ALA A 289 -30.66 -6.87 6.27
C ALA A 289 -32.16 -7.15 6.50
N ARG A 290 -32.80 -6.26 7.27
CA ARG A 290 -34.25 -6.30 7.53
C ARG A 290 -35.04 -6.24 6.21
N PRO A 291 -36.20 -6.91 6.09
CA PRO A 291 -36.95 -6.99 4.83
C PRO A 291 -37.20 -5.63 4.17
N GLU A 292 -37.47 -4.61 4.98
CA GLU A 292 -37.81 -3.25 4.54
C GLU A 292 -36.60 -2.52 3.94
N ARG A 293 -35.37 -2.86 4.38
CA ARG A 293 -34.11 -2.23 3.94
C ARG A 293 -33.33 -3.06 2.93
N ARG A 294 -33.71 -4.33 2.73
CA ARG A 294 -32.94 -5.30 1.94
C ARG A 294 -32.64 -4.82 0.52
N LYS A 295 -33.59 -4.17 -0.15
CA LYS A 295 -33.37 -3.64 -1.51
C LYS A 295 -32.28 -2.57 -1.55
N ALA A 296 -32.31 -1.62 -0.63
CA ALA A 296 -31.33 -0.54 -0.55
C ALA A 296 -29.93 -1.09 -0.20
N VAL A 297 -29.85 -1.95 0.81
CA VAL A 297 -28.58 -2.57 1.21
C VAL A 297 -28.02 -3.46 0.11
N LEU A 298 -28.86 -4.22 -0.61
CA LEU A 298 -28.42 -5.03 -1.74
C LEU A 298 -27.82 -4.17 -2.85
N GLY A 299 -28.46 -3.05 -3.21
CA GLY A 299 -27.92 -2.12 -4.21
C GLY A 299 -26.55 -1.55 -3.79
N MET A 300 -26.43 -1.12 -2.53
CA MET A 300 -25.17 -0.64 -1.96
C MET A 300 -24.10 -1.73 -1.98
N MET A 301 -24.38 -2.89 -1.39
CA MET A 301 -23.42 -3.99 -1.26
C MET A 301 -22.99 -4.54 -2.62
N LEU A 302 -23.88 -4.58 -3.62
CA LEU A 302 -23.53 -5.00 -4.98
C LEU A 302 -22.54 -4.03 -5.64
N SER A 303 -22.74 -2.72 -5.48
CA SER A 303 -21.81 -1.70 -5.99
C SER A 303 -20.42 -1.82 -5.36
N LEU A 304 -20.37 -2.01 -4.04
CA LEU A 304 -19.11 -2.21 -3.32
C LEU A 304 -18.44 -3.54 -3.73
N ALA A 305 -19.21 -4.62 -3.85
CA ALA A 305 -18.73 -5.92 -4.32
C ALA A 305 -18.14 -5.85 -5.73
N LEU A 306 -18.79 -5.12 -6.65
CA LEU A 306 -18.28 -4.92 -8.00
C LEU A 306 -16.96 -4.15 -7.98
N THR A 307 -16.85 -3.14 -7.13
CA THR A 307 -15.61 -2.37 -6.96
C THR A 307 -14.48 -3.27 -6.46
N SER A 308 -14.71 -4.05 -5.40
CA SER A 308 -13.75 -5.05 -4.90
C SER A 308 -13.38 -6.08 -5.97
N PHE A 309 -14.35 -6.58 -6.73
CA PHE A 309 -14.09 -7.56 -7.78
C PHE A 309 -13.21 -6.99 -8.89
N VAL A 310 -13.55 -5.81 -9.41
CA VAL A 310 -12.89 -5.25 -10.61
C VAL A 310 -11.54 -4.65 -10.26
N THR A 311 -11.50 -3.79 -9.24
CA THR A 311 -10.31 -3.00 -8.90
C THR A 311 -9.54 -3.57 -7.73
N GLY A 312 -10.18 -4.42 -6.92
CA GLY A 312 -9.55 -4.97 -5.73
C GLY A 312 -9.65 -4.10 -4.48
N ILE A 313 -10.29 -2.94 -4.56
CA ILE A 313 -10.47 -2.02 -3.42
C ILE A 313 -11.47 -2.62 -2.44
N THR A 314 -11.02 -2.90 -1.21
CA THR A 314 -11.80 -3.61 -0.19
C THR A 314 -12.36 -2.71 0.90
N GLU A 315 -11.75 -1.55 1.10
CA GLU A 315 -12.01 -0.66 2.23
C GLU A 315 -13.49 -0.30 2.39
N PRO A 316 -14.25 0.04 1.32
CA PRO A 316 -15.68 0.35 1.47
C PRO A 316 -16.50 -0.81 2.05
N ILE A 317 -16.18 -2.06 1.69
CA ILE A 317 -16.85 -3.24 2.24
C ILE A 317 -16.38 -3.47 3.67
N GLU A 318 -15.07 -3.49 3.91
CA GLU A 318 -14.50 -3.77 5.22
C GLU A 318 -14.95 -2.74 6.27
N PHE A 319 -14.95 -1.45 5.94
CA PHE A 319 -15.37 -0.39 6.85
C PHE A 319 -16.86 -0.44 7.19
N SER A 320 -17.68 -1.07 6.34
CA SER A 320 -19.12 -1.25 6.62
C SER A 320 -19.40 -2.17 7.81
N PHE A 321 -18.45 -3.02 8.21
CA PHE A 321 -18.62 -3.94 9.34
C PHE A 321 -17.46 -3.98 10.33
N MET A 322 -16.27 -3.48 9.99
CA MET A 322 -15.07 -3.57 10.82
C MET A 322 -15.26 -3.01 12.24
N PHE A 323 -15.92 -1.85 12.37
CA PHE A 323 -16.11 -1.18 13.64
C PHE A 323 -17.40 -1.60 14.36
N ILE A 324 -18.42 -2.00 13.61
CA ILE A 324 -19.75 -2.33 14.14
C ILE A 324 -19.84 -3.82 14.50
N ALA A 325 -19.09 -4.68 13.80
CA ALA A 325 -19.02 -6.11 14.01
C ALA A 325 -17.55 -6.62 13.99
N PRO A 326 -16.74 -6.32 15.02
CA PRO A 326 -15.33 -6.70 15.07
C PRO A 326 -15.08 -8.21 14.93
N LEU A 327 -16.04 -9.04 15.34
CA LEU A 327 -15.97 -10.49 15.15
C LEU A 327 -15.90 -10.88 13.67
N LEU A 328 -16.72 -10.27 12.81
CA LEU A 328 -16.67 -10.51 11.36
C LEU A 328 -15.33 -10.07 10.78
N TYR A 329 -14.75 -9.00 11.35
CA TYR A 329 -13.43 -8.54 10.94
C TYR A 329 -12.31 -9.51 11.31
N ALA A 330 -12.35 -10.07 12.51
CA ALA A 330 -11.41 -11.11 12.92
C ALA A 330 -11.53 -12.37 12.04
N VAL A 331 -12.76 -12.79 11.73
CA VAL A 331 -13.01 -13.89 10.78
C VAL A 331 -12.42 -13.57 9.40
N HIS A 332 -12.67 -12.37 8.89
CA HIS A 332 -12.13 -11.91 7.60
C HIS A 332 -10.59 -11.92 7.59
N ALA A 333 -9.95 -11.49 8.66
CA ALA A 333 -8.49 -11.53 8.80
C ALA A 333 -7.94 -12.97 8.74
N VAL A 334 -8.58 -13.90 9.44
CA VAL A 334 -8.20 -15.32 9.43
C VAL A 334 -8.44 -15.96 8.06
N LEU A 335 -9.58 -15.68 7.43
CA LEU A 335 -9.87 -16.22 6.10
C LEU A 335 -8.90 -15.68 5.04
N THR A 336 -8.50 -14.41 5.16
CA THR A 336 -7.45 -13.83 4.30
C THR A 336 -6.12 -14.54 4.50
N ALA A 337 -5.69 -14.76 5.75
CA ALA A 337 -4.49 -15.52 6.07
C ALA A 337 -4.52 -16.94 5.48
N LEU A 338 -5.66 -17.63 5.60
CA LEU A 338 -5.84 -18.96 5.01
C LEU A 338 -5.77 -18.90 3.48
N SER A 339 -6.31 -17.87 2.85
CA SER A 339 -6.25 -17.73 1.39
C SER A 339 -4.81 -17.55 0.90
N MET A 340 -4.03 -16.73 1.59
CA MET A 340 -2.59 -16.56 1.34
C MET A 340 -1.83 -17.86 1.49
N ALA A 341 -2.07 -18.60 2.58
CA ALA A 341 -1.40 -19.88 2.80
C ALA A 341 -1.78 -20.94 1.76
N VAL A 342 -3.07 -21.06 1.44
CA VAL A 342 -3.59 -22.07 0.51
C VAL A 342 -3.12 -21.81 -0.93
N THR A 343 -3.21 -20.57 -1.41
CA THR A 343 -2.78 -20.24 -2.78
C THR A 343 -1.29 -20.53 -2.96
N TRP A 344 -0.46 -20.16 -1.99
CA TRP A 344 0.96 -20.48 -2.00
C TRP A 344 1.23 -21.99 -1.91
N ALA A 345 0.54 -22.71 -1.02
CA ALA A 345 0.70 -24.17 -0.88
C ALA A 345 0.33 -24.94 -2.16
N LEU A 346 -0.62 -24.44 -2.95
CA LEU A 346 -1.01 -24.99 -4.24
C LEU A 346 -0.03 -24.61 -5.37
N GLY A 347 0.95 -23.74 -5.08
CA GLY A 347 1.92 -23.22 -6.04
C GLY A 347 1.29 -22.33 -7.10
N ALA A 348 0.22 -21.62 -6.76
CA ALA A 348 -0.32 -20.53 -7.58
C ALA A 348 0.44 -19.25 -7.22
N HIS A 349 1.11 -18.65 -8.20
CA HIS A 349 1.88 -17.42 -8.01
C HIS A 349 1.37 -16.36 -8.98
N HIS A 350 0.94 -15.22 -8.44
CA HIS A 350 0.38 -14.12 -9.20
C HIS A 350 0.72 -12.78 -8.55
N GLY A 351 1.01 -11.79 -9.38
CA GLY A 351 1.22 -10.40 -8.96
C GLY A 351 0.10 -9.47 -9.40
N PHE A 352 0.08 -8.29 -8.82
CA PHE A 352 -0.81 -7.18 -9.10
C PHE A 352 -0.01 -5.88 -9.04
N THR A 353 -0.52 -4.86 -9.71
CA THR A 353 0.08 -3.53 -9.65
C THR A 353 -0.54 -2.68 -8.55
N PHE A 354 -1.82 -2.89 -8.27
CA PHE A 354 -2.56 -2.07 -7.33
C PHE A 354 -3.19 -2.86 -6.20
N SER A 355 -4.13 -3.76 -6.50
CA SER A 355 -4.95 -4.36 -5.43
C SER A 355 -5.58 -5.71 -5.79
N ALA A 356 -4.94 -6.56 -6.60
CA ALA A 356 -5.43 -7.92 -6.87
C ALA A 356 -6.90 -8.03 -7.36
N GLY A 357 -7.38 -7.02 -8.09
CA GLY A 357 -8.69 -7.07 -8.74
C GLY A 357 -8.67 -7.89 -10.03
N ALA A 358 -9.84 -8.07 -10.65
CA ALA A 358 -9.98 -8.76 -11.93
C ALA A 358 -9.15 -8.10 -13.05
N ILE A 359 -8.94 -6.78 -12.98
CA ILE A 359 -8.04 -6.08 -13.91
C ILE A 359 -6.60 -6.61 -13.74
N ASP A 360 -6.05 -6.57 -12.53
CA ASP A 360 -4.69 -7.08 -12.26
C ASP A 360 -4.56 -8.58 -12.63
N TYR A 361 -5.60 -9.36 -12.36
CA TYR A 361 -5.65 -10.79 -12.66
C TYR A 361 -5.51 -11.05 -14.16
N LEU A 362 -6.27 -10.32 -14.98
CA LEU A 362 -6.23 -10.48 -16.43
C LEU A 362 -4.97 -9.89 -17.04
N LEU A 363 -4.52 -8.72 -16.58
CA LEU A 363 -3.34 -8.06 -17.14
C LEU A 363 -2.06 -8.88 -16.90
N ASN A 364 -1.91 -9.45 -15.70
CA ASN A 364 -0.67 -10.13 -15.28
C ASN A 364 -0.70 -11.65 -15.49
N TRP A 365 -1.75 -12.18 -16.13
CA TRP A 365 -1.93 -13.62 -16.36
C TRP A 365 -0.70 -14.27 -17.03
N HIS A 366 -0.04 -13.54 -17.95
CA HIS A 366 1.08 -14.06 -18.72
C HIS A 366 2.36 -14.28 -17.90
N LEU A 367 2.53 -13.60 -16.76
CA LEU A 367 3.66 -13.77 -15.84
C LEU A 367 3.35 -14.78 -14.73
N ALA A 368 2.08 -15.12 -14.54
CA ALA A 368 1.63 -15.89 -13.40
C ALA A 368 1.91 -17.40 -13.55
N THR A 369 2.21 -18.07 -12.43
CA THR A 369 2.34 -19.52 -12.36
C THR A 369 1.01 -20.12 -11.88
N LYS A 370 0.41 -20.99 -12.70
CA LYS A 370 -0.91 -21.61 -12.44
C LYS A 370 -2.02 -20.59 -12.05
N PRO A 371 -2.17 -19.45 -12.76
CA PRO A 371 -3.15 -18.41 -12.40
C PRO A 371 -4.58 -18.95 -12.30
N TRP A 372 -4.94 -19.91 -13.13
CA TRP A 372 -6.26 -20.54 -13.15
C TRP A 372 -6.71 -21.14 -11.81
N LEU A 373 -5.79 -21.53 -10.92
CA LEU A 373 -6.11 -22.06 -9.59
C LEU A 373 -6.79 -21.02 -8.67
N ILE A 374 -6.62 -19.73 -8.95
CA ILE A 374 -7.26 -18.65 -8.20
C ILE A 374 -8.79 -18.74 -8.30
N ILE A 375 -9.34 -19.16 -9.43
CA ILE A 375 -10.79 -19.26 -9.63
C ILE A 375 -11.44 -20.32 -8.72
N PRO A 376 -11.06 -21.63 -8.75
CA PRO A 376 -11.66 -22.62 -7.88
C PRO A 376 -11.40 -22.32 -6.40
N VAL A 377 -10.21 -21.85 -6.02
CA VAL A 377 -9.92 -21.42 -4.65
C VAL A 377 -10.85 -20.26 -4.25
N GLY A 378 -10.99 -19.26 -5.11
CA GLY A 378 -11.90 -18.14 -4.94
C GLY A 378 -13.35 -18.57 -4.73
N LEU A 379 -13.87 -19.49 -5.54
CA LEU A 379 -15.23 -20.01 -5.40
C LEU A 379 -15.44 -20.75 -4.07
N VAL A 380 -14.46 -21.53 -3.61
CA VAL A 380 -14.49 -22.16 -2.28
C VAL A 380 -14.53 -21.09 -1.19
N PHE A 381 -13.66 -20.07 -1.27
CA PHE A 381 -13.68 -18.95 -0.34
C PHE A 381 -15.00 -18.18 -0.39
N ALA A 382 -15.63 -17.98 -1.56
CA ALA A 382 -16.94 -17.35 -1.66
C ALA A 382 -18.00 -18.11 -0.84
N ALA A 383 -18.04 -19.44 -1.00
CA ALA A 383 -18.97 -20.28 -0.27
C ALA A 383 -18.72 -20.21 1.25
N VAL A 384 -17.45 -20.29 1.67
CA VAL A 384 -17.05 -20.17 3.08
C VAL A 384 -17.40 -18.79 3.64
N TYR A 385 -17.04 -17.70 2.95
CA TYR A 385 -17.35 -16.34 3.36
C TYR A 385 -18.85 -16.15 3.51
N TYR A 386 -19.64 -16.53 2.50
CA TYR A 386 -21.09 -16.39 2.56
C TYR A 386 -21.67 -17.15 3.76
N ALA A 387 -21.31 -18.42 3.93
CA ALA A 387 -21.84 -19.26 5.00
C ALA A 387 -21.44 -18.73 6.39
N VAL A 388 -20.17 -18.42 6.59
CA VAL A 388 -19.65 -17.96 7.90
C VAL A 388 -20.20 -16.58 8.24
N PHE A 389 -20.21 -15.62 7.31
CA PHE A 389 -20.78 -14.29 7.57
C PHE A 389 -22.27 -14.40 7.87
N ARG A 390 -23.02 -15.14 7.05
CA ARG A 390 -24.46 -15.33 7.24
C ARG A 390 -24.76 -15.96 8.59
N PHE A 391 -24.03 -17.00 8.95
CA PHE A 391 -24.17 -17.69 10.23
C PHE A 391 -23.83 -16.76 11.40
N ALA A 392 -22.68 -16.08 11.38
CA ALA A 392 -22.24 -15.21 12.45
C ALA A 392 -23.20 -14.02 12.66
N ILE A 393 -23.68 -13.39 11.58
CA ILE A 393 -24.66 -12.30 11.65
C ILE A 393 -25.95 -12.78 12.32
N ALA A 394 -26.47 -13.95 11.92
CA ALA A 394 -27.70 -14.49 12.48
C ALA A 394 -27.54 -14.97 13.93
N LYS A 395 -26.47 -15.71 14.23
CA LYS A 395 -26.25 -16.35 15.53
C LYS A 395 -25.91 -15.36 16.63
N PHE A 396 -25.10 -14.35 16.33
CA PHE A 396 -24.65 -13.34 17.29
C PHE A 396 -25.43 -12.03 17.18
N ASN A 397 -26.46 -11.99 16.33
CA ASN A 397 -27.29 -10.82 16.07
C ASN A 397 -26.48 -9.54 15.79
N LEU A 398 -25.51 -9.64 14.87
CA LEU A 398 -24.59 -8.54 14.58
C LEU A 398 -25.31 -7.41 13.84
N THR A 399 -24.99 -6.16 14.20
CA THR A 399 -25.62 -4.94 13.68
C THR A 399 -25.04 -4.50 12.33
N THR A 400 -24.92 -5.41 11.37
CA THR A 400 -24.42 -5.08 10.02
C THR A 400 -25.36 -4.11 9.28
N PRO A 401 -24.91 -3.43 8.21
CA PRO A 401 -25.72 -2.45 7.48
C PRO A 401 -27.15 -2.94 7.19
N GLY A 402 -28.14 -2.12 7.56
CA GLY A 402 -29.57 -2.44 7.44
C GLY A 402 -30.15 -3.34 8.54
N ARG A 403 -29.41 -3.56 9.64
CA ARG A 403 -29.91 -4.20 10.87
C ARG A 403 -29.99 -3.26 12.07
N GLU A 404 -29.57 -2.00 11.91
CA GLU A 404 -29.59 -0.94 12.94
C GLU A 404 -30.99 -0.75 13.57
N PRO A 405 -31.08 -0.37 14.86
CA PRO A 405 -32.32 0.08 15.49
C PRO A 405 -32.98 1.24 14.72
N GLU A 406 -34.31 1.37 14.81
CA GLU A 406 -35.03 2.44 14.09
C GLU A 406 -34.70 3.84 14.61
N GLU A 407 -34.39 3.99 15.91
CA GLU A 407 -34.09 5.27 16.55
C GLU A 407 -32.76 5.91 16.10
N GLU A 408 -31.79 5.12 15.61
CA GLU A 408 -30.48 5.64 15.15
C GLU A 408 -30.52 6.21 13.71
N VAL A 409 -31.69 6.18 13.05
CA VAL A 409 -31.79 6.36 11.59
C VAL A 409 -32.45 7.69 11.20
N GLU A 410 -33.18 8.36 12.09
CA GLU A 410 -33.79 9.68 11.82
C GLU A 410 -32.77 10.81 11.57
N ASP A 411 -31.49 10.61 11.88
CA ASP A 411 -30.45 11.65 11.79
C ASP A 411 -29.65 11.64 10.45
N LEU A 412 -29.74 10.56 9.65
CA LEU A 412 -28.98 10.43 8.39
C LEU A 412 -29.73 10.90 7.14
N THR A 413 -31.04 11.14 7.23
CA THR A 413 -31.86 11.66 6.12
C THR A 413 -32.11 13.17 6.21
N LYS A 414 -31.54 13.85 7.21
CA LYS A 414 -31.67 15.29 7.44
C LYS A 414 -30.39 16.12 7.20
N ALA A 415 -29.31 15.53 6.69
CA ALA A 415 -28.05 16.23 6.41
C ALA A 415 -27.83 16.49 4.92
#